data_AF-A0A925FIH5-F1
#
_entry.id   AF-A0A925FIH5-F1
#
_cell.length_a   1.000
_cell.length_b   1.000
_cell.length_c   1.000
_cell.angle_alpha   90.00
_cell.angle_beta   90.00
_cell.angle_gamma   90.00
#
_symmetry.space_group_name_H-M   'P 1'
#
loop_
_entity.id
_entity.type
_entity.pdbx_description
1 polymer ?
#
loop_
_entity_poly.entity_id
_entity_poly.type
_entity_poly.pdbx_seq_one_letter_code
_entity_poly.pdbx_strand_id
1 'polypeptide(L)'
;APERALPIVRREVRETTFWAMRAWVGRAATVLRDTVSLRALAADTNGNVRQVAMDGLAALTGHQDDAIFVAALGATENHVVMDAAQHLKGSRGGDTVVSALVAALERISASKRENYRDAREALLERIEELGSASLASRIEPYRTDFDSTVARHAAAIVAKWTGRAVAASPQPLPLPSEDIATLLQSRWMARLTMAPSTGGGTIEVELFPREAPYTVARFIRLARAGYYNGLTFHRVEPAFVIQGGSPAANEYVGDGPFLRDELSLRSLVRGTLGISTRGRDTGDAQMYVNLTDNFRLDHDYTVFGEITRGRGVAEGVLEADVIERIEIVRLP
;
A
#
# COMPACT_ATOMS: atom_id res chain seq x y z
N ALA A 1 -15.08 -11.69 28.26
CA ALA A 1 -16.55 -11.87 28.15
C ALA A 1 -17.15 -10.60 27.55
N PRO A 2 -18.02 -10.70 26.53
CA PRO A 2 -18.50 -9.56 25.73
C PRO A 2 -19.07 -8.38 26.55
N GLU A 3 -19.80 -8.68 27.62
CA GLU A 3 -20.46 -7.72 28.50
C GLU A 3 -19.48 -6.81 29.26
N ARG A 4 -18.26 -7.31 29.53
CA ARG A 4 -17.18 -6.51 30.14
C ARG A 4 -16.40 -5.71 29.10
N ALA A 5 -16.29 -6.22 27.87
CA ALA A 5 -15.51 -5.60 26.82
C ALA A 5 -16.25 -4.44 26.13
N LEU A 6 -17.57 -4.55 25.98
CA LEU A 6 -18.38 -3.56 25.23
C LEU A 6 -18.30 -2.14 25.82
N PRO A 7 -18.41 -1.91 27.15
CA PRO A 7 -18.26 -0.56 27.71
C PRO A 7 -16.87 0.02 27.46
N ILE A 8 -15.82 -0.82 27.49
CA ILE A 8 -14.44 -0.41 27.23
C ILE A 8 -14.30 0.00 25.77
N VAL A 9 -14.73 -0.84 24.82
CA VAL A 9 -14.70 -0.55 23.38
C VAL A 9 -15.40 0.78 23.09
N ARG A 10 -16.62 0.97 23.60
CA ARG A 10 -17.37 2.22 23.39
C ARG A 10 -16.70 3.44 24.00
N ARG A 11 -15.99 3.29 25.12
CA ARG A 11 -15.21 4.37 25.73
C ARG A 11 -14.02 4.74 24.85
N GLU A 12 -13.23 3.74 24.46
CA GLU A 12 -12.00 3.96 23.66
C GLU A 12 -12.29 4.52 22.27
N VAL A 13 -13.44 4.23 21.66
CA VAL A 13 -13.88 4.90 20.41
C VAL A 13 -13.89 6.43 20.55
N ARG A 14 -14.21 6.97 21.74
CA ARG A 14 -14.30 8.42 21.99
C ARG A 14 -13.05 9.03 22.57
N GLU A 15 -12.34 8.28 23.41
CA GLU A 15 -11.27 8.83 24.25
C GLU A 15 -9.87 8.65 23.65
N THR A 16 -9.64 7.61 22.83
CA THR A 16 -8.30 7.32 22.36
C THR A 16 -7.89 8.19 21.17
N THR A 17 -6.80 8.94 21.31
CA THR A 17 -6.22 9.74 20.20
C THR A 17 -5.25 8.93 19.33
N PHE A 18 -4.73 7.80 19.81
CA PHE A 18 -3.82 6.93 19.07
C PHE A 18 -4.57 6.06 18.05
N TRP A 19 -4.33 6.30 16.76
CA TRP A 19 -5.09 5.67 15.68
C TRP A 19 -4.99 4.14 15.67
N ALA A 20 -3.81 3.56 15.98
CA ALA A 20 -3.64 2.11 15.96
C ALA A 20 -4.48 1.43 17.05
N MET A 21 -4.62 2.07 18.23
CA MET A 21 -5.54 1.59 19.25
C MET A 21 -6.99 1.69 18.78
N ARG A 22 -7.40 2.79 18.11
CA ARG A 22 -8.75 2.87 17.53
C ARG A 22 -9.01 1.81 16.46
N ALA A 23 -8.00 1.43 15.66
CA ALA A 23 -8.10 0.30 14.75
C ALA A 23 -8.32 -1.03 15.52
N TRP A 24 -7.59 -1.27 16.61
CA TRP A 24 -7.85 -2.43 17.49
C TRP A 24 -9.26 -2.41 18.10
N VAL A 25 -9.74 -1.25 18.51
CA VAL A 25 -11.11 -1.04 18.99
C VAL A 25 -12.13 -1.37 17.90
N GLY A 26 -11.87 -1.02 16.64
CA GLY A 26 -12.68 -1.42 15.49
C GLY A 26 -12.74 -2.94 15.33
N ARG A 27 -11.59 -3.63 15.37
CA ARG A 27 -11.55 -5.11 15.32
C ARG A 27 -12.34 -5.74 16.47
N ALA A 28 -12.18 -5.20 17.68
CA ALA A 28 -12.94 -5.65 18.85
C ALA A 28 -14.45 -5.41 18.67
N ALA A 29 -14.85 -4.25 18.14
CA ALA A 29 -16.25 -3.95 17.83
C ALA A 29 -16.85 -4.93 16.82
N THR A 30 -16.09 -5.37 15.82
CA THR A 30 -16.52 -6.45 14.90
C THR A 30 -16.79 -7.76 15.62
N VAL A 31 -15.86 -8.21 16.48
CA VAL A 31 -16.02 -9.43 17.29
C VAL A 31 -17.24 -9.34 18.22
N LEU A 32 -17.48 -8.16 18.80
CA LEU A 32 -18.62 -7.87 19.67
C LEU A 32 -19.92 -7.57 18.90
N ARG A 33 -19.86 -7.51 17.57
CA ARG A 33 -20.96 -7.12 16.69
C ARG A 33 -21.55 -5.72 17.01
N ASP A 34 -20.74 -4.80 17.52
CA ASP A 34 -21.16 -3.44 17.89
C ASP A 34 -21.13 -2.49 16.69
N THR A 35 -22.16 -2.57 15.85
CA THR A 35 -22.28 -1.76 14.63
C THR A 35 -22.35 -0.25 14.91
N VAL A 36 -22.75 0.17 16.12
CA VAL A 36 -22.76 1.58 16.52
C VAL A 36 -21.32 2.13 16.58
N SER A 37 -20.43 1.40 17.24
CA SER A 37 -19.01 1.77 17.30
C SER A 37 -18.35 1.71 15.93
N LEU A 38 -18.66 0.70 15.11
CA LEU A 38 -18.12 0.60 13.76
C LEU A 38 -18.57 1.77 12.86
N ARG A 39 -19.85 2.17 12.90
CA ARG A 39 -20.33 3.34 12.14
C ARG A 39 -19.64 4.64 12.57
N ALA A 40 -19.37 4.81 13.86
CA ALA A 40 -18.61 5.96 14.35
C ALA A 40 -17.16 5.95 13.82
N LEU A 41 -16.50 4.79 13.86
CA LEU A 41 -15.11 4.63 13.38
C LEU A 41 -14.98 4.69 11.85
N ALA A 42 -16.04 4.40 11.09
CA ALA A 42 -16.03 4.55 9.63
C ALA A 42 -15.90 6.02 9.18
N ALA A 43 -16.21 6.96 10.08
CA ALA A 43 -16.03 8.40 9.90
C ALA A 43 -14.74 8.94 10.55
N ASP A 44 -13.82 8.08 11.00
CA ASP A 44 -12.55 8.50 11.62
C ASP A 44 -11.69 9.34 10.67
N THR A 45 -10.80 10.17 11.22
CA THR A 45 -9.86 10.96 10.42
C THR A 45 -8.72 10.14 9.85
N ASN A 46 -8.44 8.95 10.42
CA ASN A 46 -7.39 8.06 9.96
C ASN A 46 -7.95 6.97 9.03
N GLY A 47 -7.44 6.90 7.80
CA GLY A 47 -7.89 5.93 6.81
C GLY A 47 -7.81 4.46 7.25
N ASN A 48 -6.82 4.05 8.06
CA ASN A 48 -6.72 2.66 8.52
C ASN A 48 -7.83 2.31 9.51
N VAL A 49 -8.23 3.26 10.36
CA VAL A 49 -9.35 3.07 11.28
C VAL A 49 -10.65 2.93 10.50
N ARG A 50 -10.84 3.77 9.47
CA ARG A 50 -12.00 3.70 8.57
C ARG A 50 -12.08 2.35 7.87
N GLN A 51 -10.97 1.85 7.32
CA GLN A 51 -10.91 0.55 6.64
C GLN A 51 -11.36 -0.58 7.57
N VAL A 52 -10.76 -0.70 8.76
CA VAL A 52 -11.14 -1.73 9.75
C VAL A 52 -12.62 -1.65 10.11
N ALA A 53 -13.17 -0.44 10.23
CA ALA A 53 -14.57 -0.24 10.53
C ALA A 53 -15.49 -0.65 9.36
N MET A 54 -15.10 -0.33 8.12
CA MET A 54 -15.83 -0.72 6.91
C MET A 54 -15.82 -2.24 6.71
N ASP A 55 -14.68 -2.90 6.89
CA ASP A 55 -14.56 -4.36 6.89
C ASP A 55 -15.53 -5.00 7.89
N GLY A 56 -15.56 -4.46 9.11
CA GLY A 56 -16.46 -4.92 10.17
C GLY A 56 -17.94 -4.75 9.81
N LEU A 57 -18.31 -3.60 9.23
CA LEU A 57 -19.68 -3.34 8.80
C LEU A 57 -20.10 -4.28 7.67
N ALA A 58 -19.29 -4.37 6.61
CA ALA A 58 -19.58 -5.24 5.47
C ALA A 58 -19.79 -6.70 5.91
N ALA A 59 -18.94 -7.20 6.81
CA ALA A 59 -19.06 -8.55 7.36
C ALA A 59 -20.33 -8.77 8.20
N LEU A 60 -20.83 -7.74 8.91
CA LEU A 60 -21.94 -7.86 9.85
C LEU A 60 -23.30 -7.50 9.27
N THR A 61 -23.34 -6.57 8.32
CA THR A 61 -24.58 -5.94 7.84
C THR A 61 -24.78 -6.08 6.33
N GLY A 62 -23.78 -6.58 5.60
CA GLY A 62 -23.82 -6.65 4.14
C GLY A 62 -24.03 -5.26 3.55
N HIS A 63 -25.11 -5.08 2.79
CA HIS A 63 -25.42 -3.83 2.08
C HIS A 63 -26.23 -2.80 2.88
N GLN A 64 -26.51 -3.03 4.17
CA GLN A 64 -27.26 -2.05 4.97
C GLN A 64 -26.50 -0.73 5.17
N ASP A 65 -25.16 -0.78 5.08
CA ASP A 65 -24.27 0.35 5.30
C ASP A 65 -23.60 0.86 4.00
N ASP A 66 -24.14 0.51 2.83
CA ASP A 66 -23.61 0.94 1.52
C ASP A 66 -23.41 2.46 1.40
N ALA A 67 -24.27 3.25 2.05
CA ALA A 67 -24.12 4.71 2.08
C ALA A 67 -22.78 5.18 2.68
N ILE A 68 -22.22 4.42 3.64
CA ILE A 68 -20.90 4.70 4.22
C ILE A 68 -19.81 4.40 3.20
N PHE A 69 -19.91 3.27 2.48
CA PHE A 69 -18.94 2.91 1.45
C PHE A 69 -18.98 3.91 0.28
N VAL A 70 -20.18 4.32 -0.17
CA VAL A 70 -20.34 5.37 -1.18
C VAL A 70 -19.70 6.69 -0.73
N ALA A 71 -19.89 7.11 0.52
CA ALA A 71 -19.23 8.30 1.05
C ALA A 71 -17.69 8.14 1.10
N ALA A 72 -17.20 6.93 1.40
CA ALA A 72 -15.78 6.62 1.45
C ALA A 72 -15.09 6.65 0.08
N LEU A 73 -15.81 6.49 -1.04
CA LEU A 73 -15.29 6.75 -2.38
C LEU A 73 -14.83 8.20 -2.60
N GLY A 74 -15.29 9.14 -1.76
CA GLY A 74 -14.83 10.53 -1.73
C GLY A 74 -13.50 10.75 -0.99
N ALA A 75 -12.92 9.72 -0.35
CA ALA A 75 -11.71 9.86 0.46
C ALA A 75 -10.47 10.24 -0.37
N THR A 76 -9.55 10.98 0.26
CA THR A 76 -8.25 11.33 -0.31
C THR A 76 -7.28 10.15 -0.32
N GLU A 77 -7.41 9.27 0.66
CA GLU A 77 -6.61 8.09 0.87
C GLU A 77 -7.03 6.98 -0.09
N ASN A 78 -6.10 6.59 -0.96
CA ASN A 78 -6.31 5.61 -2.01
C ASN A 78 -6.84 4.26 -1.48
N HIS A 79 -6.29 3.78 -0.36
CA HIS A 79 -6.68 2.49 0.21
C HIS A 79 -8.13 2.50 0.73
N VAL A 80 -8.61 3.64 1.24
CA VAL A 80 -10.02 3.80 1.66
C VAL A 80 -10.96 3.73 0.46
N VAL A 81 -10.57 4.35 -0.66
CA VAL A 81 -11.38 4.30 -1.89
C VAL A 81 -11.40 2.88 -2.48
N MET A 82 -10.25 2.20 -2.48
CA MET A 82 -10.15 0.81 -2.91
C MET A 82 -11.06 -0.10 -2.07
N ASP A 83 -10.97 0.00 -0.74
CA ASP A 83 -11.75 -0.79 0.21
C ASP A 83 -13.26 -0.54 0.06
N ALA A 84 -13.65 0.74 -0.05
CA ALA A 84 -15.02 1.12 -0.32
C ALA A 84 -15.57 0.52 -1.62
N ALA A 85 -14.78 0.54 -2.70
CA ALA A 85 -15.18 -0.10 -3.95
C ALA A 85 -15.35 -1.62 -3.76
N GLN A 86 -14.44 -2.30 -3.06
CA GLN A 86 -14.55 -3.74 -2.80
C GLN A 86 -15.83 -4.10 -2.03
N HIS A 87 -16.19 -3.32 -1.00
CA HIS A 87 -17.40 -3.55 -0.19
C HIS A 87 -18.72 -3.21 -0.92
N LEU A 88 -18.66 -2.49 -2.04
CA LEU A 88 -19.82 -2.20 -2.89
C LEU A 88 -20.16 -3.30 -3.90
N LYS A 89 -19.40 -4.41 -3.92
CA LYS A 89 -19.70 -5.58 -4.75
C LYS A 89 -21.11 -6.12 -4.47
N GLY A 90 -21.95 -6.25 -5.49
CA GLY A 90 -23.34 -6.69 -5.35
C GLY A 90 -24.31 -5.63 -4.78
N SER A 91 -23.86 -4.38 -4.62
CA SER A 91 -24.70 -3.29 -4.12
C SER A 91 -25.97 -3.09 -4.98
N ARG A 92 -27.07 -2.73 -4.30
CA ARG A 92 -28.35 -2.39 -4.94
C ARG A 92 -28.59 -0.89 -5.05
N GLY A 93 -27.58 -0.06 -4.78
CA GLY A 93 -27.71 1.41 -4.76
C GLY A 93 -27.83 2.07 -6.14
N GLY A 94 -27.87 1.29 -7.22
CA GLY A 94 -28.17 1.76 -8.57
C GLY A 94 -27.27 2.91 -9.05
N ASP A 95 -27.87 3.90 -9.71
CA ASP A 95 -27.16 5.02 -10.34
C ASP A 95 -26.34 5.86 -9.36
N THR A 96 -26.74 5.94 -8.08
CA THR A 96 -26.00 6.70 -7.06
C THR A 96 -24.62 6.08 -6.79
N VAL A 97 -24.56 4.76 -6.63
CA VAL A 97 -23.31 4.03 -6.41
C VAL A 97 -22.41 4.13 -7.64
N VAL A 98 -22.98 3.86 -8.82
CA VAL A 98 -22.27 3.92 -10.09
C VAL A 98 -21.69 5.31 -10.36
N SER A 99 -22.46 6.37 -10.11
CA SER A 99 -21.98 7.75 -10.29
C SER A 99 -20.82 8.08 -9.36
N ALA A 100 -20.88 7.63 -8.10
CA ALA A 100 -19.80 7.84 -7.13
C ALA A 100 -18.53 7.08 -7.51
N LEU A 101 -18.65 5.84 -8.00
CA LEU A 101 -17.52 5.04 -8.47
C LEU A 101 -16.80 5.71 -9.65
N VAL A 102 -17.56 6.19 -10.65
CA VAL A 102 -16.94 6.85 -11.81
C VAL A 102 -16.29 8.18 -11.40
N ALA A 103 -16.91 8.96 -10.51
CA ALA A 103 -16.31 10.19 -9.99
C ALA A 103 -15.01 9.91 -9.22
N ALA A 104 -14.95 8.81 -8.45
CA ALA A 104 -13.73 8.39 -7.75
C ALA A 104 -12.65 7.96 -8.74
N LEU A 105 -12.99 7.23 -9.80
CA LEU A 105 -12.05 6.81 -10.86
C LEU A 105 -11.44 8.03 -11.57
N GLU A 106 -12.27 8.98 -11.96
CA GLU A 106 -11.84 10.23 -12.60
C GLU A 106 -10.86 11.00 -11.71
N ARG A 107 -11.20 11.17 -10.44
CA ARG A 107 -10.38 11.89 -9.46
C ARG A 107 -9.04 11.21 -9.19
N ILE A 108 -9.05 9.90 -8.94
CA ILE A 108 -7.82 9.15 -8.63
C ILE A 108 -6.90 9.10 -9.85
N SER A 109 -7.45 8.87 -11.04
CA SER A 109 -6.66 8.78 -12.28
C SER A 109 -6.03 10.12 -12.66
N ALA A 110 -6.70 11.24 -12.36
CA ALA A 110 -6.15 12.58 -12.58
C ALA A 110 -4.86 12.86 -11.77
N SER A 111 -4.63 12.13 -10.67
CA SER A 111 -3.42 12.29 -9.86
C SER A 111 -2.15 11.73 -10.50
N LYS A 112 -2.29 10.89 -11.55
CA LYS A 112 -1.18 10.23 -12.26
C LYS A 112 -0.19 9.53 -11.33
N ARG A 113 -0.69 8.84 -10.30
CA ARG A 113 0.10 8.02 -9.37
C ARG A 113 0.00 6.55 -9.76
N GLU A 114 1.13 5.93 -10.04
CA GLU A 114 1.20 4.51 -10.42
C GLU A 114 0.80 3.61 -9.27
N ASN A 115 1.22 3.96 -8.04
CA ASN A 115 0.85 3.19 -6.85
C ASN A 115 -0.65 3.19 -6.48
N TYR A 116 -1.48 3.97 -7.20
CA TYR A 116 -2.95 3.96 -7.09
C TYR A 116 -3.61 2.99 -8.07
N ARG A 117 -2.84 2.15 -8.78
CA ARG A 117 -3.35 1.12 -9.70
C ARG A 117 -4.47 0.28 -9.08
N ASP A 118 -4.28 -0.24 -7.87
CA ASP A 118 -5.20 -1.20 -7.25
C ASP A 118 -6.56 -0.60 -6.90
N ALA A 119 -6.61 0.68 -6.50
CA ALA A 119 -7.89 1.36 -6.34
C ALA A 119 -8.58 1.59 -7.68
N ARG A 120 -7.83 1.97 -8.72
CA ARG A 120 -8.40 2.15 -10.08
C ARG A 120 -8.94 0.84 -10.63
N GLU A 121 -8.24 -0.28 -10.41
CA GLU A 121 -8.72 -1.62 -10.75
C GLU A 121 -9.97 -1.99 -9.96
N ALA A 122 -10.00 -1.77 -8.65
CA ALA A 122 -11.19 -2.05 -7.83
C ALA A 122 -12.40 -1.22 -8.28
N LEU A 123 -12.19 0.06 -8.64
CA LEU A 123 -13.22 0.93 -9.18
C LEU A 123 -13.72 0.46 -10.54
N LEU A 124 -12.81 0.13 -11.47
CA LEU A 124 -13.17 -0.41 -12.78
C LEU A 124 -13.97 -1.71 -12.68
N GLU A 125 -13.54 -2.62 -11.80
CA GLU A 125 -14.24 -3.89 -11.57
C GLU A 125 -15.67 -3.64 -11.08
N ARG A 126 -15.88 -2.71 -10.13
CA ARG A 126 -17.23 -2.37 -9.68
C ARG A 126 -18.05 -1.61 -10.71
N ILE A 127 -17.42 -0.74 -11.50
CA ILE A 127 -18.09 -0.02 -12.60
C ILE A 127 -18.53 -1.03 -13.67
N GLU A 128 -17.73 -2.04 -13.97
CA GLU A 128 -18.11 -3.11 -14.89
C GLU A 128 -19.31 -3.90 -14.36
N GLU A 129 -19.27 -4.27 -13.08
CA GLU A 129 -20.30 -5.09 -12.43
C GLU A 129 -21.65 -4.37 -12.34
N LEU A 130 -21.65 -3.12 -11.88
CA LEU A 130 -22.87 -2.37 -11.52
C LEU A 130 -23.31 -1.40 -12.63
N GLY A 131 -22.41 -1.04 -13.54
CA GLY A 131 -22.65 -0.11 -14.63
C GLY A 131 -23.31 -0.76 -15.85
N SER A 132 -23.37 0.01 -16.94
CA SER A 132 -23.91 -0.47 -18.21
C SER A 132 -23.26 0.25 -19.39
N ALA A 133 -23.63 -0.15 -20.60
CA ALA A 133 -23.12 0.42 -21.84
C ALA A 133 -23.30 1.94 -21.98
N SER A 134 -24.20 2.57 -21.22
CA SER A 134 -24.33 4.03 -21.17
C SER A 134 -23.06 4.74 -20.68
N LEU A 135 -22.19 4.05 -19.94
CA LEU A 135 -20.93 4.57 -19.41
C LEU A 135 -19.73 4.35 -20.34
N ALA A 136 -19.91 3.64 -21.47
CA ALA A 136 -18.80 3.26 -22.33
C ALA A 136 -17.95 4.47 -22.77
N SER A 137 -18.59 5.61 -23.07
CA SER A 137 -17.89 6.85 -23.44
C SER A 137 -17.06 7.47 -22.31
N ARG A 138 -17.43 7.24 -21.05
CA ARG A 138 -16.67 7.69 -19.86
C ARG A 138 -15.50 6.76 -19.54
N ILE A 139 -15.60 5.48 -19.92
CA ILE A 139 -14.54 4.49 -19.66
C ILE A 139 -13.53 4.40 -20.80
N GLU A 140 -13.94 4.64 -22.05
CA GLU A 140 -13.09 4.62 -23.25
C GLU A 140 -11.76 5.40 -23.10
N PRO A 141 -11.71 6.61 -22.49
CA PRO A 141 -10.45 7.32 -22.31
C PRO A 141 -9.38 6.56 -21.52
N TYR A 142 -9.77 5.65 -20.62
CA TYR A 142 -8.83 4.89 -19.81
C TYR A 142 -8.15 3.76 -20.59
N ARG A 143 -8.56 3.43 -21.83
CA ARG A 143 -7.79 2.48 -22.66
C ARG A 143 -6.37 2.94 -22.98
N THR A 144 -6.09 4.23 -22.82
CA THR A 144 -4.76 4.85 -22.98
C THR A 144 -4.14 5.24 -21.64
N ASP A 145 -4.62 4.70 -20.53
CA ASP A 145 -4.06 4.93 -19.21
C ASP A 145 -2.55 4.61 -19.17
N PHE A 146 -1.81 5.27 -18.30
CA PHE A 146 -0.38 5.03 -18.17
C PHE A 146 -0.04 3.65 -17.60
N ASP A 147 -0.95 3.08 -16.80
CA ASP A 147 -0.84 1.72 -16.31
C ASP A 147 -1.44 0.72 -17.30
N SER A 148 -0.65 -0.29 -17.67
CA SER A 148 -1.06 -1.29 -18.66
C SER A 148 -2.19 -2.21 -18.21
N THR A 149 -2.39 -2.39 -16.91
CA THR A 149 -3.49 -3.21 -16.36
C THR A 149 -4.78 -2.43 -16.44
N VAL A 150 -4.77 -1.18 -15.98
CA VAL A 150 -5.92 -0.26 -16.08
C VAL A 150 -6.35 -0.06 -17.53
N ALA A 151 -5.39 0.15 -18.44
CA ALA A 151 -5.66 0.29 -19.86
C ALA A 151 -6.33 -0.94 -20.48
N ARG A 152 -5.87 -2.15 -20.11
CA ARG A 152 -6.45 -3.41 -20.59
C ARG A 152 -7.84 -3.64 -20.03
N HIS A 153 -8.04 -3.40 -18.74
CA HIS A 153 -9.33 -3.57 -18.08
C HIS A 153 -10.38 -2.62 -18.67
N ALA A 154 -10.05 -1.34 -18.81
CA ALA A 154 -10.93 -0.35 -19.44
C ALA A 154 -11.30 -0.73 -20.89
N ALA A 155 -10.33 -1.14 -21.71
CA ALA A 155 -10.60 -1.59 -23.07
C ALA A 155 -11.53 -2.82 -23.11
N ALA A 156 -11.34 -3.77 -22.19
CA ALA A 156 -12.19 -4.96 -22.08
C ALA A 156 -13.64 -4.61 -21.71
N ILE A 157 -13.83 -3.71 -20.74
CA ILE A 157 -15.16 -3.21 -20.34
C ILE A 157 -15.87 -2.60 -21.56
N VAL A 158 -15.20 -1.71 -22.29
CA VAL A 158 -15.83 -1.04 -23.43
C VAL A 158 -16.11 -2.02 -24.57
N ALA A 159 -15.21 -2.97 -24.84
CA ALA A 159 -15.45 -4.00 -25.83
C ALA A 159 -16.67 -4.86 -25.48
N LYS A 160 -16.78 -5.28 -24.21
CA LYS A 160 -17.93 -6.04 -23.69
C LYS A 160 -19.24 -5.27 -23.81
N TRP A 161 -19.26 -4.00 -23.43
CA TRP A 161 -20.48 -3.19 -23.44
C TRP A 161 -20.94 -2.76 -24.83
N THR A 162 -20.02 -2.58 -25.78
CA THR A 162 -20.34 -2.04 -27.11
C THR A 162 -20.36 -3.10 -28.21
N GLY A 163 -19.82 -4.30 -27.95
CA GLY A 163 -19.64 -5.35 -28.96
C GLY A 163 -18.58 -5.03 -30.02
N ARG A 164 -17.85 -3.91 -29.88
CA ARG A 164 -16.75 -3.52 -30.78
C ARG A 164 -15.41 -4.01 -30.25
N ALA A 165 -14.50 -4.37 -31.14
CA ALA A 165 -13.11 -4.60 -30.75
C ALA A 165 -12.48 -3.28 -30.30
N VAL A 166 -11.98 -3.24 -29.06
CA VAL A 166 -11.26 -2.09 -28.48
C VAL A 166 -9.92 -2.59 -27.96
N ALA A 167 -8.83 -2.00 -28.44
CA ALA A 167 -7.48 -2.34 -28.01
C ALA A 167 -6.96 -1.34 -26.97
N ALA A 168 -6.32 -1.87 -25.93
CA ALA A 168 -5.55 -1.07 -24.99
C ALA A 168 -4.31 -0.49 -25.68
N SER A 169 -3.97 0.75 -25.35
CA SER A 169 -2.81 1.47 -25.88
C SER A 169 -2.19 2.32 -24.77
N PRO A 170 -1.63 1.68 -23.72
CA PRO A 170 -1.16 2.40 -22.54
C PRO A 170 -0.09 3.42 -22.88
N GLN A 171 -0.03 4.51 -22.10
CA GLN A 171 0.93 5.62 -22.27
C GLN A 171 1.78 5.79 -21.00
N PRO A 172 2.83 4.97 -20.80
CA PRO A 172 3.59 4.95 -19.55
C PRO A 172 4.15 6.32 -19.18
N LEU A 173 4.21 6.60 -17.87
CA LEU A 173 4.84 7.82 -17.38
C LEU A 173 6.36 7.78 -17.63
N PRO A 174 7.02 8.94 -17.79
CA PRO A 174 8.47 9.00 -17.89
C PRO A 174 9.13 8.44 -16.63
N LEU A 175 10.15 7.61 -16.81
CA LEU A 175 10.97 7.14 -15.70
C LEU A 175 11.77 8.31 -15.10
N PRO A 176 11.96 8.36 -13.76
CA PRO A 176 12.86 9.31 -13.14
C PRO A 176 14.28 9.16 -13.69
N SER A 177 14.95 10.29 -13.95
CA SER A 177 16.37 10.28 -14.29
C SER A 177 17.20 10.16 -13.02
N GLU A 178 18.09 9.17 -12.98
CA GLU A 178 19.00 8.91 -11.86
C GLU A 178 20.44 8.85 -12.39
N ASP A 179 21.42 9.40 -11.66
CA ASP A 179 22.84 9.36 -12.04
C ASP A 179 23.47 8.00 -11.67
N ILE A 180 23.08 6.97 -12.44
CA ILE A 180 23.54 5.60 -12.24
C ILE A 180 25.06 5.48 -12.44
N ALA A 181 25.64 6.26 -13.35
CA ALA A 181 27.07 6.22 -13.62
C ALA A 181 27.88 6.58 -12.35
N THR A 182 27.51 7.67 -11.67
CA THR A 182 28.14 8.05 -10.40
C THR A 182 27.83 7.04 -9.29
N LEU A 183 26.60 6.51 -9.24
CA LEU A 183 26.21 5.52 -8.24
C LEU A 183 27.13 4.27 -8.29
N LEU A 184 27.42 3.76 -9.49
CA LEU A 184 28.21 2.54 -9.70
C LEU A 184 29.71 2.67 -9.39
N GLN A 185 30.20 3.90 -9.22
CA GLN A 185 31.62 4.19 -8.93
C GLN A 185 31.97 4.06 -7.45
N SER A 186 31.03 3.72 -6.57
CA SER A 186 31.28 3.70 -5.13
C SER A 186 30.52 2.60 -4.44
N ARG A 187 31.04 2.20 -3.27
CA ARG A 187 30.29 1.38 -2.33
C ARG A 187 29.42 2.30 -1.49
N TRP A 188 28.23 1.82 -1.14
CA TRP A 188 27.25 2.59 -0.39
C TRP A 188 26.78 1.78 0.81
N MET A 189 26.65 2.47 1.93
CA MET A 189 26.09 1.92 3.15
C MET A 189 24.94 2.80 3.61
N ALA A 190 23.90 2.18 4.14
CA ALA A 190 22.82 2.85 4.84
C ALA A 190 22.88 2.51 6.33
N ARG A 191 22.74 3.53 7.18
CA ARG A 191 22.60 3.37 8.62
C ARG A 191 21.17 3.73 9.01
N LEU A 192 20.40 2.73 9.41
CA LEU A 192 19.04 2.89 9.91
C LEU A 192 19.10 3.00 11.43
N THR A 193 18.62 4.11 11.99
CA THR A 193 18.50 4.31 13.44
C THR A 193 17.04 4.15 13.83
N MET A 194 16.74 3.24 14.76
CA MET A 194 15.40 3.02 15.31
C MET A 194 15.16 4.01 16.45
N ALA A 195 13.92 4.47 16.60
CA ALA A 195 13.56 5.44 17.63
C ALA A 195 13.74 4.84 19.04
N PRO A 196 14.31 5.59 20.01
CA PRO A 196 14.46 5.11 21.40
C PRO A 196 13.14 4.75 22.09
N SER A 197 12.03 5.37 21.67
CA SER A 197 10.68 5.08 22.19
C SER A 197 10.17 3.67 21.82
N THR A 198 10.82 3.01 20.85
CA THR A 198 10.45 1.70 20.31
C THR A 198 11.67 0.78 20.30
N GLY A 199 12.37 0.67 21.43
CA GLY A 199 13.53 -0.22 21.61
C GLY A 199 14.88 0.35 21.15
N GLY A 200 14.89 1.23 20.15
CA GLY A 200 16.10 1.87 19.63
C GLY A 200 17.07 0.91 18.92
N GLY A 201 18.32 1.36 18.73
CA GLY A 201 19.37 0.58 18.07
C GLY A 201 19.63 0.99 16.63
N THR A 202 20.63 0.35 16.03
CA THR A 202 21.14 0.72 14.70
C THR A 202 21.37 -0.52 13.84
N ILE A 203 20.92 -0.44 12.59
CA ILE A 203 21.14 -1.46 11.55
C ILE A 203 22.00 -0.82 10.46
N GLU A 204 23.15 -1.42 10.15
CA GLU A 204 24.00 -1.00 9.03
C GLU A 204 23.83 -1.97 7.87
N VAL A 205 23.57 -1.43 6.68
CA VAL A 205 23.24 -2.17 5.47
C VAL A 205 24.22 -1.79 4.36
N GLU A 206 24.89 -2.76 3.76
CA GLU A 206 25.59 -2.55 2.48
C GLU A 206 24.56 -2.57 1.34
N LEU A 207 24.63 -1.58 0.44
CA LEU A 207 23.74 -1.48 -0.71
C LEU A 207 24.39 -2.06 -1.97
N PHE A 208 23.56 -2.59 -2.88
CA PHE A 208 23.96 -3.36 -4.05
C PHE A 208 23.64 -2.64 -5.37
N PRO A 209 24.33 -1.53 -5.72
CA PRO A 209 24.00 -0.74 -6.90
C PRO A 209 24.32 -1.46 -8.22
N ARG A 210 25.15 -2.52 -8.21
CA ARG A 210 25.44 -3.30 -9.42
C ARG A 210 24.33 -4.29 -9.75
N GLU A 211 23.57 -4.68 -8.75
CA GLU A 211 22.48 -5.65 -8.82
C GLU A 211 21.13 -4.97 -8.99
N ALA A 212 20.91 -3.85 -8.30
CA ALA A 212 19.66 -3.08 -8.34
C ALA A 212 19.93 -1.56 -8.42
N PRO A 213 20.52 -1.06 -9.53
CA PRO A 213 20.96 0.33 -9.66
C PRO A 213 19.85 1.36 -9.43
N TYR A 214 18.68 1.18 -10.04
CA TYR A 214 17.59 2.14 -9.90
C TYR A 214 16.93 2.07 -8.52
N THR A 215 16.83 0.88 -7.94
CA THR A 215 16.33 0.67 -6.58
C THR A 215 17.22 1.36 -5.56
N VAL A 216 18.53 1.16 -5.67
CA VAL A 216 19.51 1.80 -4.77
C VAL A 216 19.52 3.32 -4.97
N ALA A 217 19.46 3.82 -6.21
CA ALA A 217 19.35 5.25 -6.48
C ALA A 217 18.11 5.87 -5.80
N ARG A 218 16.94 5.26 -6.01
CA ARG A 218 15.67 5.69 -5.39
C ARG A 218 15.75 5.65 -3.88
N PHE A 219 16.24 4.55 -3.30
CA PHE A 219 16.38 4.39 -1.86
C PHE A 219 17.25 5.49 -1.25
N ILE A 220 18.43 5.75 -1.85
CA ILE A 220 19.34 6.82 -1.41
C ILE A 220 18.67 8.19 -1.50
N ARG A 221 18.00 8.49 -2.61
CA ARG A 221 17.29 9.77 -2.82
C ARG A 221 16.21 9.97 -1.77
N LEU A 222 15.37 8.97 -1.53
CA LEU A 222 14.29 9.02 -0.55
C LEU A 222 14.82 9.12 0.90
N ALA A 223 15.84 8.34 1.25
CA ALA A 223 16.49 8.41 2.56
C ALA A 223 17.07 9.81 2.83
N ARG A 224 17.79 10.39 1.86
CA ARG A 224 18.33 11.75 1.96
C ARG A 224 17.25 12.82 2.07
N ALA A 225 16.09 12.61 1.44
CA ALA A 225 14.93 13.47 1.56
C ALA A 225 14.15 13.29 2.88
N GLY A 226 14.57 12.35 3.74
CA GLY A 226 13.90 12.05 5.00
C GLY A 226 12.58 11.29 4.85
N TYR A 227 12.31 10.68 3.69
CA TYR A 227 11.06 9.97 3.40
C TYR A 227 10.74 8.90 4.44
N TYR A 228 11.74 8.13 4.87
CA TYR A 228 11.57 7.02 5.82
C TYR A 228 11.51 7.48 7.29
N ASN A 229 11.81 8.74 7.59
CA ASN A 229 11.87 9.23 8.96
C ASN A 229 10.46 9.26 9.55
N GLY A 230 10.26 8.62 10.70
CA GLY A 230 8.96 8.48 11.34
C GLY A 230 8.08 7.37 10.74
N LEU A 231 8.50 6.69 9.67
CA LEU A 231 7.80 5.53 9.14
C LEU A 231 8.08 4.30 10.00
N THR A 232 7.20 3.29 9.91
CA THR A 232 7.27 2.10 10.75
C THR A 232 7.51 0.83 9.94
N PHE A 233 7.93 -0.22 10.66
CA PHE A 233 7.70 -1.59 10.24
C PHE A 233 6.27 -1.98 10.66
N HIS A 234 5.37 -2.00 9.68
CA HIS A 234 3.94 -2.21 9.89
C HIS A 234 3.54 -3.68 9.79
N ARG A 235 4.46 -4.55 9.36
CA ARG A 235 4.24 -5.99 9.32
C ARG A 235 5.49 -6.72 9.82
N VAL A 236 5.31 -7.56 10.83
CA VAL A 236 6.37 -8.37 11.44
C VAL A 236 5.95 -9.83 11.43
N GLU A 237 6.71 -10.65 10.72
CA GLU A 237 6.50 -12.10 10.62
C GLU A 237 7.78 -12.81 11.09
N PRO A 238 7.86 -13.23 12.37
CA PRO A 238 9.12 -13.65 13.00
C PRO A 238 9.90 -14.75 12.28
N ALA A 239 9.19 -15.63 11.55
CA ALA A 239 9.79 -16.73 10.79
C ALA A 239 9.86 -16.43 9.28
N PHE A 240 9.80 -15.16 8.89
CA PHE A 240 9.76 -14.74 7.49
C PHE A 240 10.48 -13.41 7.27
N VAL A 241 9.80 -12.28 7.45
CA VAL A 241 10.31 -10.93 7.17
C VAL A 241 9.75 -9.89 8.15
N ILE A 242 10.46 -8.78 8.32
CA ILE A 242 9.84 -7.50 8.71
C ILE A 242 9.65 -6.65 7.46
N GLN A 243 8.52 -5.95 7.35
CA GLN A 243 8.17 -5.09 6.21
C GLN A 243 7.73 -3.71 6.70
N GLY A 244 8.19 -2.67 6.01
CA GLY A 244 8.01 -1.29 6.43
C GLY A 244 8.33 -0.27 5.35
N GLY A 245 8.39 1.00 5.76
CA GLY A 245 8.71 2.12 4.87
C GLY A 245 7.52 2.66 4.08
N SER A 246 6.29 2.40 4.54
CA SER A 246 5.06 2.98 4.00
C SER A 246 4.54 4.12 4.89
N PRO A 247 4.14 5.28 4.30
CA PRO A 247 3.36 6.30 4.99
C PRO A 247 2.06 5.74 5.55
N ALA A 248 1.73 6.15 6.78
CA ALA A 248 0.56 5.67 7.51
C ALA A 248 0.52 4.15 7.73
N ALA A 249 1.65 3.43 7.62
CA ALA A 249 1.72 2.00 7.91
C ALA A 249 0.74 1.17 7.06
N ASN A 250 0.60 1.49 5.76
CA ASN A 250 -0.39 0.90 4.87
C ASN A 250 0.22 0.35 3.57
N GLU A 251 -0.05 -0.90 3.25
CA GLU A 251 0.51 -1.60 2.09
C GLU A 251 0.20 -0.94 0.73
N TYR A 252 -0.86 -0.14 0.65
CA TYR A 252 -1.30 0.54 -0.58
C TYR A 252 -0.87 2.02 -0.65
N VAL A 253 0.05 2.42 0.23
CA VAL A 253 0.59 3.79 0.32
C VAL A 253 2.11 3.73 0.26
N GLY A 254 2.69 4.45 -0.70
CA GLY A 254 4.13 4.47 -0.93
C GLY A 254 4.57 5.69 -1.74
N ASP A 255 5.80 5.68 -2.23
CA ASP A 255 6.30 6.65 -3.19
C ASP A 255 5.61 6.42 -4.55
N GLY A 256 5.19 7.51 -5.20
CA GLY A 256 4.14 7.50 -6.22
C GLY A 256 4.41 6.63 -7.46
N PRO A 257 5.61 6.71 -8.06
CA PRO A 257 5.98 5.88 -9.21
C PRO A 257 6.22 4.43 -8.82
N PHE A 258 5.84 3.51 -9.69
CA PHE A 258 6.29 2.13 -9.57
C PHE A 258 7.68 1.98 -10.14
N LEU A 259 8.46 1.09 -9.53
CA LEU A 259 9.74 0.65 -10.05
C LEU A 259 9.61 -0.78 -10.57
N ARG A 260 10.23 -1.03 -11.73
CA ARG A 260 10.37 -2.37 -12.28
C ARG A 260 11.26 -3.23 -11.39
N ASP A 261 11.03 -4.54 -11.44
CA ASP A 261 11.83 -5.48 -10.67
C ASP A 261 13.27 -5.56 -11.24
N GLU A 262 14.28 -5.43 -10.38
CA GLU A 262 15.70 -5.59 -10.71
C GLU A 262 16.19 -6.94 -10.17
N LEU A 263 15.80 -8.00 -10.88
CA LEU A 263 16.05 -9.38 -10.47
C LEU A 263 17.53 -9.73 -10.68
N SER A 264 18.18 -10.22 -9.63
CA SER A 264 19.59 -10.61 -9.64
C SER A 264 19.78 -12.09 -9.26
N LEU A 265 21.03 -12.55 -9.27
CA LEU A 265 21.41 -13.89 -8.79
C LEU A 265 21.59 -13.97 -7.26
N ARG A 266 21.35 -12.88 -6.53
CA ARG A 266 21.45 -12.89 -5.06
C ARG A 266 20.25 -13.61 -4.47
N SER A 267 20.53 -14.63 -3.66
CA SER A 267 19.49 -15.32 -2.89
C SER A 267 18.98 -14.47 -1.73
N LEU A 268 17.71 -14.65 -1.39
CA LEU A 268 17.03 -13.96 -0.30
C LEU A 268 17.33 -14.64 1.04
N VAL A 269 18.59 -14.59 1.45
CA VAL A 269 19.04 -15.14 2.73
C VAL A 269 18.73 -14.21 3.90
N ARG A 270 18.77 -14.74 5.12
CA ARG A 270 18.62 -13.96 6.35
C ARG A 270 19.51 -12.72 6.33
N GLY A 271 18.95 -11.56 6.62
CA GLY A 271 19.62 -10.26 6.67
C GLY A 271 19.65 -9.50 5.34
N THR A 272 19.17 -10.07 4.24
CA THR A 272 19.01 -9.32 2.98
C THR A 272 17.80 -8.40 3.01
N LEU A 273 17.90 -7.27 2.31
CA LEU A 273 16.83 -6.30 2.11
C LEU A 273 16.29 -6.41 0.69
N GLY A 274 14.96 -6.40 0.58
CA GLY A 274 14.28 -6.39 -0.71
C GLY A 274 13.13 -5.39 -0.76
N ILE A 275 12.60 -5.19 -1.97
CA ILE A 275 11.46 -4.30 -2.21
C ILE A 275 10.17 -5.10 -2.14
N SER A 276 9.24 -4.64 -1.31
CA SER A 276 7.90 -5.21 -1.27
C SER A 276 7.11 -4.79 -2.51
N THR A 277 6.39 -5.73 -3.09
CA THR A 277 5.65 -5.54 -4.35
C THR A 277 4.26 -6.15 -4.25
N ARG A 278 3.31 -5.59 -4.98
CA ARG A 278 1.91 -6.05 -5.13
C ARG A 278 1.73 -6.68 -6.51
N GLY A 279 2.66 -7.56 -6.87
CA GLY A 279 2.83 -8.12 -8.21
C GLY A 279 4.07 -7.58 -8.93
N ARG A 280 4.39 -8.13 -10.10
CA ARG A 280 5.56 -7.73 -10.88
C ARG A 280 5.57 -6.24 -11.18
N ASP A 281 6.75 -5.63 -11.09
CA ASP A 281 7.02 -4.24 -11.46
C ASP A 281 6.18 -3.20 -10.69
N THR A 282 6.04 -3.39 -9.37
CA THR A 282 5.17 -2.53 -8.52
C THR A 282 5.85 -2.02 -7.27
N GLY A 283 7.18 -2.03 -7.22
CA GLY A 283 7.90 -1.52 -6.06
C GLY A 283 7.59 -0.04 -5.85
N ASP A 284 7.07 0.32 -4.66
CA ASP A 284 6.66 1.70 -4.31
C ASP A 284 7.41 2.25 -3.09
N ALA A 285 8.68 1.85 -2.94
CA ALA A 285 9.61 2.20 -1.86
C ALA A 285 9.38 1.49 -0.51
N GLN A 286 8.35 0.66 -0.40
CA GLN A 286 8.26 -0.28 0.72
C GLN A 286 9.38 -1.32 0.63
N MET A 287 9.97 -1.60 1.78
CA MET A 287 11.08 -2.54 1.91
C MET A 287 10.77 -3.61 2.95
N TYR A 288 11.44 -4.74 2.81
CA TYR A 288 11.45 -5.79 3.82
C TYR A 288 12.88 -6.24 4.14
N VAL A 289 13.04 -6.83 5.32
CA VAL A 289 14.27 -7.50 5.76
C VAL A 289 13.95 -8.97 5.99
N ASN A 290 14.71 -9.87 5.38
CA ASN A 290 14.60 -11.31 5.61
C ASN A 290 15.09 -11.68 7.02
N LEU A 291 14.22 -12.28 7.84
CA LEU A 291 14.57 -12.79 9.18
C LEU A 291 15.03 -14.26 9.14
N THR A 292 14.73 -14.96 8.05
CA THR A 292 15.19 -16.32 7.74
C THR A 292 15.59 -16.39 6.27
N ASP A 293 16.15 -17.52 5.84
CA ASP A 293 16.41 -17.78 4.43
C ASP A 293 15.09 -18.06 3.70
N ASN A 294 14.85 -17.33 2.62
CA ASN A 294 13.61 -17.33 1.85
C ASN A 294 13.85 -17.66 0.36
N PHE A 295 14.59 -18.75 0.09
CA PHE A 295 14.96 -19.17 -1.28
C PHE A 295 13.78 -19.31 -2.24
N ARG A 296 12.57 -19.57 -1.74
CA ARG A 296 11.34 -19.62 -2.54
C ARG A 296 10.95 -18.30 -3.19
N LEU A 297 11.59 -17.19 -2.79
CA LEU A 297 11.37 -15.84 -3.31
C LEU A 297 12.50 -15.40 -4.27
N ASP A 298 13.51 -16.25 -4.48
CA ASP A 298 14.61 -15.96 -5.39
C ASP A 298 14.07 -15.69 -6.80
N HIS A 299 14.56 -14.62 -7.42
CA HIS A 299 14.16 -14.16 -8.76
C HIS A 299 12.69 -13.71 -8.88
N ASP A 300 11.96 -13.60 -7.76
CA ASP A 300 10.65 -12.95 -7.72
C ASP A 300 10.72 -11.53 -7.17
N TYR A 301 11.73 -11.21 -6.37
CA TYR A 301 11.87 -9.91 -5.72
C TYR A 301 13.27 -9.29 -5.92
N THR A 302 13.28 -7.97 -6.01
CA THR A 302 14.52 -7.18 -6.04
C THR A 302 15.22 -7.22 -4.69
N VAL A 303 16.48 -7.67 -4.66
CA VAL A 303 17.37 -7.58 -3.50
C VAL A 303 18.33 -6.41 -3.73
N PHE A 304 18.35 -5.45 -2.81
CA PHE A 304 19.12 -4.20 -2.98
C PHE A 304 20.12 -3.92 -1.86
N GLY A 305 20.17 -4.75 -0.82
CA GLY A 305 21.18 -4.63 0.22
C GLY A 305 21.21 -5.80 1.20
N GLU A 306 22.16 -5.77 2.13
CA GLU A 306 22.32 -6.77 3.19
C GLU A 306 22.85 -6.14 4.48
N ILE A 307 22.30 -6.59 5.61
CA ILE A 307 22.73 -6.17 6.94
C ILE A 307 24.15 -6.65 7.23
N THR A 308 25.06 -5.69 7.41
CA THR A 308 26.44 -5.93 7.84
C THR A 308 26.60 -5.84 9.36
N ARG A 309 25.79 -5.01 10.04
CA ARG A 309 25.75 -4.89 11.51
C ARG A 309 24.34 -4.60 12.02
N GLY A 310 24.05 -5.00 13.26
CA GLY A 310 22.73 -4.73 13.88
C GLY A 310 21.66 -5.76 13.52
N ARG A 311 22.04 -6.98 13.12
CA ARG A 311 21.08 -8.05 12.79
C ARG A 311 20.12 -8.38 13.95
N GLY A 312 20.63 -8.44 15.18
CA GLY A 312 19.79 -8.62 16.36
C GLY A 312 18.81 -7.48 16.63
N VAL A 313 19.11 -6.26 16.14
CA VAL A 313 18.15 -5.13 16.18
C VAL A 313 17.01 -5.40 15.20
N ALA A 314 17.32 -5.78 13.96
CA ALA A 314 16.30 -6.13 12.96
C ALA A 314 15.39 -7.29 13.41
N GLU A 315 15.95 -8.29 14.09
CA GLU A 315 15.20 -9.44 14.63
C GLU A 315 14.36 -9.10 15.86
N GLY A 316 14.72 -8.02 16.57
CA GLY A 316 13.97 -7.53 17.73
C GLY A 316 12.88 -6.52 17.39
N VAL A 317 12.73 -6.14 16.11
CA VAL A 317 11.71 -5.18 15.67
C VAL A 317 10.31 -5.71 15.94
N LEU A 318 9.48 -4.89 16.57
CA LEU A 318 8.07 -5.13 16.80
C LEU A 318 7.21 -4.31 15.82
N GLU A 319 5.94 -4.71 15.69
CA GLU A 319 4.98 -3.96 14.90
C GLU A 319 4.84 -2.52 15.44
N ALA A 320 4.88 -1.54 14.52
CA ALA A 320 4.86 -0.11 14.79
C ALA A 320 6.17 0.48 15.36
N ASP A 321 7.27 -0.28 15.44
CA ASP A 321 8.59 0.30 15.71
C ASP A 321 8.96 1.31 14.62
N VAL A 322 9.55 2.44 15.05
CA VAL A 322 9.72 3.64 14.23
C VAL A 322 11.16 3.74 13.73
N ILE A 323 11.32 3.98 12.43
CA ILE A 323 12.59 4.41 11.83
C ILE A 323 12.77 5.88 12.18
N GLU A 324 13.72 6.21 13.07
CA GLU A 324 14.01 7.60 13.42
C GLU A 324 14.63 8.33 12.23
N ARG A 325 15.64 7.70 11.61
CA ARG A 325 16.29 8.22 10.40
C ARG A 325 17.08 7.16 9.65
N ILE A 326 17.33 7.44 8.37
CA ILE A 326 18.26 6.67 7.52
C ILE A 326 19.36 7.59 7.00
N GLU A 327 20.61 7.27 7.32
CA GLU A 327 21.78 8.01 6.89
C GLU A 327 22.52 7.25 5.79
N ILE A 328 22.79 7.92 4.66
CA ILE A 328 23.52 7.33 3.52
C ILE A 328 25.00 7.71 3.60
N VAL A 329 25.86 6.69 3.66
CA VAL A 329 27.32 6.81 3.71
C VAL A 329 27.90 6.31 2.39
N ARG A 330 28.66 7.17 1.71
CA ARG A 330 29.50 6.78 0.58
C ARG A 330 30.82 6.26 1.12
N LEU A 331 31.16 5.02 0.77
CA LEU A 331 32.43 4.42 1.14
C LEU A 331 33.45 4.66 0.01
N PRO A 332 34.74 4.86 0.36
CA PRO A 332 35.81 5.09 -0.60
C PRO A 332 36.06 3.92 -1.55
#